data_AF-A0A7X5DCA2-F1
#
_entry.id   AF-A0A7X5DCA2-F1
#
_cell.length_a   1.000
_cell.length_b   1.000
_cell.length_c   1.000
_cell.angle_alpha   90.00
_cell.angle_beta   90.00
_cell.angle_gamma   90.00
#
_symmetry.space_group_name_H-M   'P 1'
#
loop_
_entity.id
_entity.type
_entity.pdbx_description
1 polymer ?
#
loop_
_entity_poly.entity_id
_entity_poly.type
_entity_poly.pdbx_seq_one_letter_code
_entity_poly.pdbx_strand_id
1 'polypeptide(L)'
;VWGDSVDFTETTNAKLPYMLHGTGDVFASTLLAAVMAGRDLACATAFAADFTADAMVVSAKQPDFEARGVSFEPLLGKVTALLG
;
A
#
# COMPACT_ATOMS: atom_id res chain seq x y z
N VAL A 1 2.22 -12.73 29.19
CA VAL A 1 2.63 -11.87 28.05
C VAL A 1 1.47 -11.89 27.07
N TRP A 2 0.91 -10.73 26.73
CA TRP A 2 -0.23 -10.67 25.81
C TRP A 2 0.34 -10.79 24.38
N GLY A 3 0.00 -11.87 23.67
CA GLY A 3 0.34 -12.02 22.25
C GLY A 3 1.29 -13.16 21.86
N ASP A 4 1.81 -13.96 22.80
CA ASP A 4 2.76 -15.06 22.46
C ASP A 4 2.12 -16.25 21.72
N SER A 5 0.82 -16.20 21.41
CA SER A 5 0.08 -17.32 20.82
C SER A 5 -1.14 -16.90 19.99
N VAL A 6 -1.00 -15.83 19.22
CA VAL A 6 -1.97 -15.49 18.16
C VAL A 6 -1.34 -15.78 16.81
N ASP A 7 -1.98 -16.63 16.02
CA ASP A 7 -1.58 -16.85 14.63
C ASP A 7 -1.72 -15.53 13.86
N PHE A 8 -0.64 -15.12 13.20
CA PHE A 8 -0.60 -13.93 12.36
C PHE A 8 -0.02 -14.26 11.00
N THR A 9 -0.34 -13.41 10.03
CA THR A 9 0.32 -13.39 8.73
C THR A 9 1.00 -12.05 8.55
N GLU A 10 2.15 -12.06 7.90
CA GLU A 10 2.94 -10.87 7.60
C GLU A 10 3.16 -10.80 6.09
N THR A 11 3.14 -9.58 5.57
CA THR A 11 3.61 -9.27 4.22
C THR A 11 4.74 -8.25 4.31
N THR A 12 5.70 -8.33 3.41
CA THR A 12 6.89 -7.48 3.44
C THR A 12 7.28 -7.05 2.04
N ASN A 13 7.60 -5.76 1.88
CA ASN A 13 8.19 -5.22 0.65
C ASN A 13 9.64 -4.80 0.90
N ALA A 14 10.42 -4.68 -0.17
CA ALA A 14 11.77 -4.16 -0.09
C ALA A 14 11.75 -2.71 0.43
N LYS A 15 12.58 -2.42 1.44
CA LYS A 15 12.73 -1.05 1.95
C LYS A 15 13.44 -0.19 0.90
N LEU A 16 12.75 0.84 0.43
CA LEU A 16 13.28 1.80 -0.53
C LEU A 16 14.27 2.77 0.16
N PRO A 17 15.29 3.28 -0.56
CA PRO A 17 16.32 4.15 0.01
C PRO A 17 15.86 5.62 0.16
N TYR A 18 14.56 5.86 0.32
CA TYR A 18 13.95 7.18 0.47
C TYR A 18 12.59 7.06 1.17
N MET A 19 12.09 8.19 1.66
CA MET A 19 10.81 8.30 2.35
C MET A 19 9.92 9.29 1.59
N LEU A 20 8.63 9.00 1.51
CA LEU A 20 7.63 9.92 0.96
C LEU A 20 6.50 10.12 1.96
N HIS A 21 5.95 11.33 1.99
CA HIS A 21 4.81 11.63 2.83
C HIS A 21 3.51 11.02 2.23
N GLY A 22 2.54 10.71 3.09
CA GLY A 22 1.25 10.16 2.67
C GLY A 22 1.23 8.66 2.40
N THR A 23 2.33 7.93 2.58
CA THR A 23 2.38 6.47 2.38
C THR A 23 1.44 5.73 3.35
N GLY A 24 1.32 6.18 4.60
CA GLY A 24 0.38 5.64 5.57
C GLY A 24 -1.09 5.86 5.16
N ASP A 25 -1.42 7.05 4.63
CA ASP A 25 -2.77 7.36 4.14
C ASP A 25 -3.13 6.50 2.93
N VAL A 26 -2.19 6.28 2.01
CA VAL A 26 -2.36 5.38 0.86
C VAL A 26 -2.55 3.93 1.31
N PHE A 27 -1.73 3.45 2.24
CA PHE A 27 -1.86 2.09 2.78
C PHE A 27 -3.23 1.88 3.43
N ALA A 28 -3.64 2.77 4.34
CA ALA A 28 -4.92 2.65 5.03
C ALA A 28 -6.10 2.70 4.05
N SER A 29 -6.06 3.61 3.08
CA SER A 29 -7.13 3.78 2.08
C SER A 29 -7.27 2.57 1.16
N THR A 30 -6.16 2.00 0.71
CA THR A 30 -6.16 0.84 -0.19
C THR A 30 -6.49 -0.46 0.52
N LEU A 31 -6.07 -0.61 1.77
CA LEU A 31 -6.50 -1.71 2.65
C LEU A 31 -8.01 -1.67 2.83
N LEU A 32 -8.57 -0.49 3.17
CA LEU A 32 -10.01 -0.33 3.32
C LEU A 32 -10.74 -0.64 2.01
N ALA A 33 -10.24 -0.15 0.88
CA ALA A 33 -10.83 -0.43 -0.43
C ALA A 33 -10.89 -1.94 -0.73
N ALA A 34 -9.82 -2.68 -0.49
CA ALA A 34 -9.78 -4.13 -0.70
C ALA A 34 -10.73 -4.89 0.23
N VAL A 35 -10.82 -4.49 1.51
CA VAL A 35 -11.80 -5.04 2.45
C VAL A 35 -13.23 -4.77 1.99
N MET A 36 -13.53 -3.54 1.57
CA MET A 36 -14.86 -3.17 1.05
C MET A 36 -15.20 -3.90 -0.26
N ALA A 37 -14.20 -4.29 -1.05
CA ALA A 37 -14.36 -5.14 -2.23
C ALA A 37 -14.43 -6.65 -1.90
N GLY A 38 -14.57 -7.03 -0.62
CA GLY A 38 -14.78 -8.40 -0.17
C GLY A 38 -13.52 -9.26 -0.11
N ARG A 39 -12.32 -8.66 -0.11
CA ARG A 39 -11.08 -9.41 0.16
C ARG A 39 -10.93 -9.66 1.66
N ASP A 40 -10.33 -10.79 2.01
CA ASP A 40 -9.90 -11.04 3.39
C ASP A 40 -8.75 -10.11 3.80
N LEU A 41 -8.47 -10.04 5.10
CA LEU A 41 -7.49 -9.10 5.65
C LEU A 41 -6.06 -9.40 5.19
N ALA A 42 -5.70 -10.67 4.97
CA ALA A 42 -4.36 -11.03 4.49
C ALA A 42 -4.15 -10.54 3.06
N CYS A 43 -5.12 -10.80 2.17
CA CYS A 43 -5.12 -10.32 0.79
C CYS A 43 -5.18 -8.79 0.72
N ALA A 44 -6.02 -8.15 1.54
CA ALA A 44 -6.14 -6.69 1.59
C ALA A 44 -4.83 -6.03 2.08
N THR A 45 -4.17 -6.63 3.07
CA THR A 45 -2.89 -6.14 3.59
C THR A 45 -1.80 -6.28 2.54
N ALA A 46 -1.71 -7.43 1.85
CA ALA A 46 -0.77 -7.62 0.76
C ALA A 46 -0.99 -6.62 -0.38
N PHE A 47 -2.24 -6.43 -0.81
CA PHE A 47 -2.59 -5.45 -1.83
C PHE A 47 -2.19 -4.02 -1.44
N ALA A 48 -2.50 -3.60 -0.22
CA ALA A 48 -2.17 -2.26 0.26
C ALA A 48 -0.66 -2.02 0.37
N ALA A 49 0.08 -3.03 0.84
CA ALA A 49 1.54 -2.99 0.96
C ALA A 49 2.19 -2.84 -0.44
N ASP A 50 1.81 -3.71 -1.37
CA ASP A 50 2.31 -3.70 -2.75
C ASP A 50 1.95 -2.40 -3.47
N PHE A 51 0.69 -1.96 -3.35
CA PHE A 51 0.24 -0.71 -3.98
C PHE A 51 1.02 0.50 -3.47
N THR A 52 1.25 0.58 -2.15
CA THR A 52 2.01 1.67 -1.54
C THR A 52 3.46 1.66 -1.99
N ALA A 53 4.10 0.49 -2.01
CA ALA A 53 5.48 0.33 -2.49
C ALA A 53 5.60 0.71 -3.97
N ASP A 54 4.68 0.24 -4.82
CA ASP A 54 4.63 0.59 -6.24
C ASP A 54 4.43 2.11 -6.44
N ALA A 55 3.55 2.73 -5.64
CA ALA A 55 3.32 4.16 -5.71
C ALA A 55 4.60 4.94 -5.35
N MET A 56 5.37 4.48 -4.35
CA MET A 56 6.68 5.06 -4.03
C MET A 56 7.70 4.88 -5.17
N VAL A 57 7.72 3.73 -5.84
CA VAL A 57 8.60 3.47 -6.99
C VAL A 57 8.23 4.32 -8.20
N VAL A 58 6.94 4.50 -8.47
CA VAL A 58 6.44 5.37 -9.55
C VAL A 58 6.75 6.84 -9.23
N SER A 59 6.57 7.26 -7.97
CA SER A 59 6.85 8.62 -7.52
C SER A 59 8.31 9.02 -7.78
N ALA A 60 9.26 8.14 -7.46
CA ALA A 60 10.69 8.40 -7.63
C ALA A 60 11.14 8.61 -9.10
N LYS A 61 10.27 8.31 -10.08
CA LYS A 61 10.52 8.58 -11.51
C LYS A 61 10.08 9.98 -11.93
N GLN A 62 9.45 10.75 -11.05
CA GLN A 62 8.95 12.08 -11.33
C GLN A 62 9.93 13.16 -10.85
N PRO A 63 9.97 14.35 -11.50
CA PRO A 63 10.78 15.47 -11.02
C PRO A 63 10.40 15.89 -9.60
N ASP A 64 11.39 16.26 -8.79
CA ASP A 64 11.22 16.82 -7.45
C ASP A 64 10.29 15.99 -6.53
N PHE A 65 10.33 14.66 -6.67
CA PHE A 65 9.40 13.75 -5.99
C PHE A 65 9.51 13.83 -4.46
N GLU A 66 10.69 14.14 -3.91
CA GLU A 66 10.92 14.28 -2.47
C GLU A 66 10.19 15.49 -1.86
N ALA A 67 9.87 16.50 -2.66
CA ALA A 67 9.15 17.69 -2.22
C ALA A 67 7.62 17.51 -2.25
N ARG A 68 7.13 16.32 -2.64
CA ARG A 68 5.72 16.03 -2.89
C ARG A 68 5.30 14.72 -2.22
N GLY A 69 3.99 14.51 -2.23
CA GLY A 69 3.40 13.29 -1.68
C GLY A 69 3.63 12.11 -2.60
N VAL A 70 3.42 10.91 -2.06
CA VAL A 70 3.39 9.71 -2.87
C VAL A 70 2.34 9.87 -3.99
N SER A 71 2.78 9.73 -5.24
CA SER A 71 1.92 9.74 -6.42
C SER A 71 1.37 8.34 -6.64
N PHE A 72 0.10 8.16 -6.29
CA PHE A 72 -0.65 6.91 -6.44
C PHE A 72 -1.61 6.93 -7.64
N GLU A 73 -1.87 8.10 -8.21
CA GLU A 73 -2.84 8.33 -9.28
C GLU A 73 -2.58 7.44 -10.51
N PRO A 74 -1.33 7.22 -10.96
CA PRO A 74 -1.05 6.32 -12.08
C PRO A 74 -1.44 4.86 -11.82
N LEU A 75 -1.63 4.47 -10.56
CA LEU A 75 -1.94 3.10 -10.15
C LEU A 75 -3.41 2.88 -9.83
N LEU A 76 -4.28 3.91 -9.89
CA LEU A 76 -5.71 3.77 -9.52
C LEU A 76 -6.45 2.67 -10.29
N GLY A 77 -5.99 2.30 -11.49
CA GLY A 77 -6.50 1.14 -12.22
C GLY A 77 -6.45 -0.18 -11.43
N LYS A 78 -5.46 -0.35 -10.53
CA LYS A 78 -5.36 -1.50 -9.63
C LYS A 78 -6.47 -1.50 -8.57
N VAL A 79 -6.87 -0.32 -8.10
CA VAL A 79 -7.97 -0.18 -7.13
C VAL A 79 -9.31 -0.46 -7.82
N THR A 80 -9.53 0.07 -9.02
CA THR A 80 -10.78 -0.21 -9.77
C THR A 80 -10.93 -1.68 -10.12
N ALA A 81 -9.82 -2.37 -10.41
CA ALA A 81 -9.80 -3.80 -10.71
C ALA A 81 -10.21 -4.70 -9.53
N LEU A 82 -10.32 -4.16 -8.31
CA LEU A 82 -10.85 -4.93 -7.16
C LEU A 82 -12.30 -5.38 -7.36
N LEU A 83 -13.07 -4.65 -8.19
CA LEU A 83 -14.52 -4.83 -8.36
C LEU A 83 -14.93 -5.78 -9.51
N GLY A 84 -13.99 -6.26 -10.33
CA GLY A 84 -14.27 -7.13 -11.48
C GLY A 84 -14.54 -6.36 -12.76
#